data_AF-A0A920JGV4-F1
#
_entry.id   AF-A0A920JGV4-F1
#
_cell.length_a   1.000
_cell.length_b   1.000
_cell.length_c   1.000
_cell.angle_alpha   90.00
_cell.angle_beta   90.00
_cell.angle_gamma   90.00
#
_symmetry.space_group_name_H-M   'P 1'
#
loop_
_entity.id
_entity.type
_entity.pdbx_description
1 polymer ?
#
loop_
_entity_poly.entity_id
_entity_poly.type
_entity_poly.pdbx_seq_one_letter_code
_entity_poly.pdbx_strand_id
1 'polypeptide(L)' 'MVATDDSGIDYIEYFIDGLSDTIDSIAPYIHSWNTETVEDDMEHIIAVVAYDIKGIPL' A
#
# COMPACT_ATOMS: atom_id res chain seq x y z
N MET A 1 21.72 4.22 25.74
CA MET A 1 21.29 4.39 24.33
C MET A 1 20.50 3.14 23.98
N VAL A 2 19.25 3.29 23.52
CA VAL A 2 18.50 2.20 22.89
C VAL A 2 18.54 2.51 21.41
N ALA A 3 19.19 1.66 20.65
CA ALA A 3 18.95 1.58 19.22
C ALA A 3 17.77 0.61 19.08
N THR A 4 16.56 1.14 18.98
CA THR A 4 15.42 0.37 18.50
C THR A 4 15.58 0.33 16.99
N ASP A 5 15.90 -0.83 16.42
CA ASP A 5 15.39 -1.07 15.08
C ASP A 5 13.88 -1.20 15.29
N ASP A 6 13.12 -0.24 14.76
CA ASP A 6 11.67 -0.34 14.70
C ASP A 6 11.38 -0.73 13.25
N SER A 7 11.81 -1.95 12.87
CA SER A 7 11.67 -2.51 11.51
C SER A 7 10.23 -2.99 11.25
N GLY A 8 9.25 -2.34 11.87
CA GLY A 8 7.84 -2.59 11.62
C GLY A 8 7.37 -1.90 10.34
N ILE A 9 6.18 -2.28 9.88
CA ILE A 9 5.48 -1.56 8.82
C ILE A 9 5.01 -0.22 9.42
N ASP A 10 5.45 0.89 8.82
CA ASP A 10 4.95 2.24 9.12
C ASP A 10 3.65 2.49 8.35
N TYR A 11 3.65 2.18 7.06
CA TYR A 11 2.48 2.23 6.20
C TYR A 11 2.58 1.25 5.04
N ILE A 12 1.45 1.01 4.38
CA ILE A 12 1.41 0.35 3.09
C ILE A 12 0.89 1.30 2.02
N GLU A 13 1.31 1.08 0.79
CA GLU A 13 0.83 1.79 -0.39
C GLU A 13 0.22 0.79 -1.37
N TYR A 14 -1.01 1.06 -1.77
CA TYR A 14 -1.75 0.30 -2.77
C TYR A 14 -1.51 0.92 -4.14
N PHE A 15 -1.31 0.07 -5.14
CA PHE A 15 -1.13 0.46 -6.53
C PHE A 15 -2.13 -0.26 -7.42
N ILE A 16 -2.67 0.47 -8.40
CA ILE A 16 -3.53 -0.05 -9.45
C ILE A 16 -2.89 0.33 -10.78
N ASP A 17 -2.57 -0.67 -11.60
CA ASP A 17 -1.86 -0.53 -12.88
C ASP A 17 -0.52 0.21 -12.76
N GLY A 18 0.16 0.00 -11.63
CA GLY A 18 1.44 0.62 -11.30
C GLY A 18 1.35 2.08 -10.85
N LEU A 19 0.15 2.64 -10.71
CA LEU A 19 -0.08 3.97 -10.17
C LEU A 19 -0.44 3.89 -8.69
N SER A 20 0.13 4.77 -7.88
CA SER A 20 -0.22 4.90 -6.46
C SER A 20 -1.68 5.32 -6.33
N ASP A 21 -2.43 4.58 -5.52
CA ASP A 21 -3.85 4.80 -5.29
C ASP A 21 -4.10 5.30 -3.85
N THR A 22 -3.67 4.53 -2.84
CA THR A 22 -3.96 4.82 -1.43
C THR A 22 -2.78 4.47 -0.53
N ILE A 23 -2.55 5.26 0.51
CA ILE A 23 -1.61 4.96 1.61
C ILE A 23 -2.42 4.70 2.89
N ASP A 24 -2.11 3.62 3.60
CA ASP A 24 -2.72 3.26 4.88
C ASP A 24 -1.65 2.98 5.95
N SER A 25 -1.71 3.73 7.05
CA SER A 25 -0.78 3.62 8.18
C SER A 25 -1.40 3.01 9.45
N ILE A 26 -2.65 2.54 9.40
CA ILE A 26 -3.36 2.03 10.57
C ILE A 26 -3.82 0.59 10.34
N ALA A 27 -3.25 -0.35 11.10
CA ALA A 27 -3.69 -1.73 11.05
C ALA A 27 -5.10 -1.91 11.66
N PRO A 28 -5.96 -2.80 11.11
CA PRO A 28 -5.71 -3.65 9.94
C PRO A 28 -5.77 -2.86 8.63
N TYR A 29 -4.78 -3.05 7.75
CA TYR A 29 -4.71 -2.29 6.50
C TYR A 29 -5.72 -2.81 5.47
N ILE A 30 -6.66 -1.94 5.07
CA ILE A 30 -7.79 -2.31 4.23
C ILE A 30 -8.00 -1.24 3.15
N HIS A 31 -8.07 -1.69 1.90
CA HIS A 31 -8.41 -0.85 0.77
C HIS A 31 -9.66 -1.38 0.06
N SER A 32 -10.59 -0.46 -0.25
CA SER A 32 -11.82 -0.75 -0.99
C SER A 32 -11.78 0.00 -2.31
N TRP A 33 -11.71 -0.76 -3.41
CA TRP A 33 -11.70 -0.20 -4.76
C TRP A 33 -13.08 -0.35 -5.42
N ASN A 34 -13.63 0.76 -5.93
CA ASN A 34 -14.89 0.75 -6.67
C ASN A 34 -14.64 0.46 -8.16
N THR A 35 -14.94 -0.75 -8.62
CA THR A 35 -14.75 -1.14 -10.02
C THR A 35 -15.88 -0.68 -10.96
N GLU A 36 -16.96 -0.08 -10.45
CA GLU A 36 -18.00 0.48 -11.33
C GLU A 36 -17.52 1.72 -12.12
N THR A 37 -16.41 2.31 -11.69
CA THR A 37 -15.82 3.48 -12.35
C THR A 37 -14.75 3.12 -13.38
N VAL A 38 -14.47 1.83 -13.59
CA VAL A 38 -13.52 1.37 -14.60
C VAL A 38 -14.25 0.81 -15.81
N GLU A 39 -13.56 0.79 -16.96
CA GLU A 39 -14.11 0.22 -18.19
C GLU A 39 -14.28 -1.30 -18.08
N ASP A 40 -15.34 -1.82 -18.70
CA ASP A 40 -15.63 -3.24 -18.70
C ASP A 40 -14.62 -4.02 -19.56
N ASP A 41 -14.49 -5.33 -19.31
CA ASP A 41 -13.57 -6.25 -20.00
C ASP A 41 -12.07 -5.84 -19.98
N MET A 42 -11.65 -5.07 -18.97
CA MET A 42 -10.25 -4.67 -18.75
C MET A 42 -9.55 -5.53 -17.69
N GLU A 43 -8.27 -5.82 -17.93
CA GLU A 43 -7.38 -6.41 -16.92
C GLU A 43 -6.71 -5.30 -16.12
N HIS A 44 -6.62 -5.50 -14.79
CA HIS A 44 -5.96 -4.59 -13.89
C HIS A 44 -4.95 -5.32 -13.00
N ILE A 45 -3.81 -4.69 -12.74
CA ILE A 45 -2.78 -5.23 -11.84
C ILE A 45 -2.84 -4.46 -10.53
N ILE A 46 -3.12 -5.18 -9.44
CA ILE A 46 -3.11 -4.64 -8.09
C ILE A 46 -1.80 -5.07 -7.42
N ALA A 47 -1.09 -4.10 -6.85
CA ALA A 47 0.10 -4.34 -6.05
C ALA A 47 0.00 -3.61 -4.70
N VAL A 48 0.69 -4.13 -3.70
CA VAL A 48 0.79 -3.52 -2.37
C VAL A 48 2.24 -3.57 -1.93
N VAL A 49 2.76 -2.46 -1.46
CA VAL A 49 4.13 -2.36 -0.93
C VAL A 49 4.06 -1.84 0.50
N ALA A 50 4.73 -2.53 1.42
CA ALA A 50 4.88 -2.06 2.80
C ALA A 50 6.17 -1.27 2.93
N TYR A 51 6.15 -0.22 3.75
CA TYR A 51 7.28 0.66 3.98
C TYR A 51 7.63 0.70 5.46
N ASP A 52 8.92 0.76 5.78
CA ASP A 52 9.40 1.02 7.13
C ASP A 52 9.29 2.52 7.50
N ILE A 53 9.61 2.85 8.75
CA ILE A 53 9.60 4.24 9.26
C ILE A 53 10.58 5.18 8.53
N LYS A 54 11.47 4.65 7.67
CA LYS A 54 12.40 5.43 6.84
C LYS A 54 11.89 5.57 5.40
N GLY A 55 10.70 5.04 5.10
CA GLY A 55 10.13 5.02 3.76
C GLY A 55 10.85 4.05 2.81
N ILE A 56 11.52 3.03 3.36
CA ILE A 56 12.15 1.98 2.55
C ILE A 56 11.13 0.86 2.35
N PRO A 57 10.89 0.42 1.11
CA PRO A 57 10.10 -0.78 0.86
C PRO A 57 10.68 -1.98 1.63
N LEU A 58 9.82 -2.67 2.38
CA LEU A 58 10.15 -3.87 3.14
C LEU A 58 10.21 -5.13 2.26
#